data_AF-U4QI60-F1
#
_entry.id   AF-U4QI60-F1
#
_cell.length_a   1.000
_cell.length_b   1.000
_cell.length_c   1.000
_cell.angle_alpha   90.00
_cell.angle_beta   90.00
_cell.angle_gamma   90.00
#
_symmetry.space_group_name_H-M   'P 1'
#
loop_
_entity.id
_entity.type
_entity.pdbx_description
1 polymer ?
#
loop_
_entity_poly.entity_id
_entity_poly.type
_entity_poly.pdbx_seq_one_letter_code
_entity_poly.pdbx_strand_id
1 'polypeptide(L)'
;MTNYRLQNTFMIREPVYDLKKYNSIFSKNKNVDQCLINLLKDKQFKEILFVNNRKLYYKLTNINKLNPDSKSYKYLIKSLSNYFNRACTRATPYGLNATVSLGKFSKEKEKNTKFIKHIYPDIEWLNKVIRKIETDSEDLKYLYVTWNNVVVRDETCFKLLFVKDDNKKNLQRNLKITTIIETLNKFTQNIISVKKLIDDVQKKLKINNRNDILGIIKILVGNNFLLTNISLSNVNKDNFNDLIKTIKNIPKEKETYKLLIDIKNKMRLYHKTNLGVGIGILKEIITKMSMIQKSENYIHIDFQKEDQLLSVKEKPKNLSKLIYFLKEVTPNYNKSDYLDN
;
A
#
# COMPACT_ATOMS: atom_id res chain seq x y z
N MET A 1 25.17 -27.46 17.04
CA MET A 1 23.75 -27.21 16.67
C MET A 1 23.30 -25.89 17.25
N THR A 2 22.81 -24.95 16.44
CA THR A 2 22.24 -23.69 16.93
C THR A 2 20.85 -23.95 17.55
N ASN A 3 20.75 -23.85 18.88
CA ASN A 3 19.49 -24.00 19.59
C ASN A 3 18.54 -22.84 19.24
N TYR A 4 17.37 -23.15 18.69
CA TYR A 4 16.35 -22.13 18.44
C TYR A 4 15.83 -21.57 19.78
N ARG A 5 16.08 -20.28 20.01
CA ARG A 5 15.60 -19.58 21.20
C ARG A 5 14.33 -18.81 20.86
N LEU A 6 13.21 -19.30 21.38
CA LEU A 6 11.94 -18.59 21.27
C LEU A 6 12.04 -17.23 21.99
N GLN A 7 11.63 -16.16 21.31
CA GLN A 7 11.58 -14.82 21.89
C GLN A 7 10.40 -14.66 22.86
N ASN A 8 10.47 -13.67 23.74
CA ASN A 8 9.41 -13.40 24.72
C ASN A 8 8.31 -12.47 24.17
N THR A 9 8.54 -11.88 23.01
CA THR A 9 7.62 -11.03 22.27
C THR A 9 7.14 -11.76 21.01
N PHE A 10 5.86 -11.62 20.69
CA PHE A 10 5.27 -12.22 19.49
C PHE A 10 4.17 -11.33 18.94
N MET A 11 3.79 -11.52 17.68
CA MET A 11 2.69 -10.78 17.07
C MET A 11 1.36 -11.48 17.37
N ILE A 12 0.38 -10.72 17.84
CA ILE A 12 -1.01 -11.18 18.01
C ILE A 12 -1.81 -10.59 16.88
N ARG A 13 -2.66 -11.43 16.28
CA ARG A 13 -3.64 -10.99 15.28
C ARG A 13 -5.00 -11.51 15.73
N GLU A 14 -5.98 -10.62 15.80
CA GLU A 14 -7.32 -10.94 16.29
C GLU A 14 -8.39 -10.25 15.44
N PRO A 15 -9.55 -10.89 15.20
CA PRO A 15 -10.69 -10.21 14.60
C PRO A 15 -11.12 -9.01 15.47
N VAL A 16 -11.67 -7.97 14.84
CA VAL A 16 -12.11 -6.75 15.55
C VAL A 16 -13.31 -7.02 16.47
N TYR A 17 -14.14 -7.99 16.12
CA TYR A 17 -15.27 -8.44 16.93
C TYR A 17 -15.04 -9.83 17.48
N ASP A 18 -15.64 -10.10 18.63
CA ASP A 18 -15.56 -11.42 19.26
C ASP A 18 -16.62 -12.39 18.71
N LEU A 19 -16.47 -13.66 19.09
CA LEU A 19 -17.43 -14.71 18.73
C LEU A 19 -18.81 -14.49 19.36
N LYS A 20 -18.93 -13.71 20.44
CA LYS A 20 -20.23 -13.37 21.02
C LYS A 20 -21.04 -12.50 20.06
N LYS A 21 -20.39 -11.50 19.43
CA LYS A 21 -21.01 -10.66 18.41
C LYS A 21 -21.39 -11.48 17.17
N TYR A 22 -20.60 -12.46 16.76
CA TYR A 22 -20.99 -13.42 15.72
C TYR A 22 -22.26 -14.19 16.08
N ASN A 23 -22.28 -14.81 17.27
CA ASN A 23 -23.39 -15.63 17.73
C ASN A 23 -24.69 -14.83 17.88
N SER A 24 -24.61 -13.56 18.25
CA SER A 24 -25.79 -12.68 18.34
C SER A 24 -26.56 -12.51 17.03
N ILE A 25 -25.95 -12.83 15.88
CA ILE A 25 -26.58 -12.75 14.56
C ILE A 25 -26.87 -14.13 13.99
N PHE A 26 -25.92 -15.05 14.06
CA PHE A 26 -26.04 -16.33 13.36
C PHE A 26 -26.55 -17.48 14.23
N SER A 27 -26.47 -17.38 15.57
CA SER A 27 -26.96 -18.42 16.47
C SER A 27 -28.39 -18.10 16.92
N LYS A 28 -29.37 -18.91 16.48
CA LYS A 28 -30.77 -18.92 16.93
C LYS A 28 -31.68 -17.77 16.44
N ASN A 29 -31.26 -16.96 15.46
CA ASN A 29 -32.15 -15.95 14.86
C ASN A 29 -32.95 -16.52 13.69
N LYS A 30 -34.29 -16.44 13.77
CA LYS A 30 -35.20 -16.81 12.67
C LYS A 30 -35.12 -15.84 11.47
N ASN A 31 -34.61 -14.61 11.67
CA ASN A 31 -34.50 -13.58 10.64
C ASN A 31 -33.10 -12.96 10.62
N VAL A 32 -32.13 -13.71 10.07
CA VAL A 32 -30.72 -13.31 9.96
C VAL A 32 -30.56 -12.07 9.09
N ASP A 33 -31.29 -11.98 7.98
CA ASP A 33 -31.21 -10.87 7.03
C ASP A 33 -31.52 -9.52 7.70
N GLN A 34 -32.61 -9.46 8.49
CA GLN A 34 -32.96 -8.24 9.21
C GLN A 34 -31.92 -7.89 10.28
N CYS A 35 -31.33 -8.89 10.95
CA CYS A 35 -30.25 -8.68 11.91
C CYS A 35 -29.00 -8.08 11.22
N LEU A 36 -28.64 -8.60 10.04
CA LEU A 36 -27.55 -8.07 9.22
C LEU A 36 -27.84 -6.64 8.75
N ILE A 37 -29.05 -6.34 8.29
CA ILE A 37 -29.45 -4.97 7.92
C ILE A 37 -29.34 -4.03 9.13
N ASN A 38 -29.73 -4.48 10.31
CA ASN A 38 -29.62 -3.68 11.53
C ASN A 38 -28.16 -3.35 11.91
N LEU A 39 -27.17 -4.16 11.51
CA LEU A 39 -25.74 -3.79 11.65
C LEU A 39 -25.37 -2.55 10.83
N LEU A 40 -26.13 -2.24 9.77
CA LEU A 40 -25.98 -0.97 9.05
C LEU A 40 -26.50 0.23 9.88
N LYS A 41 -26.79 0.06 11.17
CA LYS A 41 -26.94 1.16 12.15
C LYS A 41 -25.72 1.28 13.06
N ASP A 42 -24.94 0.20 13.24
CA ASP A 42 -23.70 0.17 14.01
C ASP A 42 -22.63 1.04 13.31
N LYS A 43 -22.23 2.12 13.99
CA LYS A 43 -21.25 3.08 13.48
C LYS A 43 -19.87 2.44 13.23
N GLN A 44 -19.43 1.53 14.10
CA GLN A 44 -18.14 0.84 13.96
C GLN A 44 -18.16 -0.07 12.72
N PHE A 45 -19.23 -0.85 12.57
CA PHE A 45 -19.34 -1.74 11.42
C PHE A 45 -19.50 -0.99 10.09
N LYS A 46 -20.21 0.14 10.07
CA LYS A 46 -20.23 1.05 8.92
C LYS A 46 -18.84 1.50 8.50
N GLU A 47 -18.00 1.87 9.46
CA GLU A 47 -16.65 2.33 9.18
C GLU A 47 -15.78 1.19 8.65
N ILE A 48 -15.86 0.00 9.28
CA ILE A 48 -15.19 -1.21 8.81
C ILE A 48 -15.57 -1.50 7.35
N LEU A 49 -16.87 -1.53 7.06
CA LEU A 49 -17.38 -1.78 5.72
C LEU A 49 -16.92 -0.72 4.72
N PHE A 50 -16.98 0.55 5.11
CA PHE A 50 -16.57 1.67 4.25
C PHE A 50 -15.09 1.56 3.86
N VAL A 51 -14.21 1.27 4.83
CA VAL A 51 -12.77 1.09 4.57
C VAL A 51 -12.52 -0.09 3.64
N ASN A 52 -13.16 -1.23 3.90
CA ASN A 52 -12.88 -2.44 3.15
C ASN A 52 -13.51 -2.46 1.75
N ASN A 53 -14.69 -1.85 1.59
CA ASN A 53 -15.41 -1.85 0.33
C ASN A 53 -16.42 -0.68 0.23
N ARG A 54 -15.94 0.47 -0.25
CA ARG A 54 -16.78 1.66 -0.45
C ARG A 54 -17.93 1.44 -1.43
N LYS A 55 -17.68 0.71 -2.53
CA LYS A 55 -18.71 0.42 -3.56
C LYS A 55 -19.87 -0.36 -2.92
N LEU A 56 -19.56 -1.37 -2.09
CA LEU A 56 -20.57 -2.13 -1.34
C LEU A 56 -21.26 -1.26 -0.27
N TYR A 57 -20.52 -0.46 0.49
CA TYR A 57 -21.08 0.47 1.47
C TYR A 57 -22.20 1.34 0.87
N TYR A 58 -21.93 2.00 -0.27
CA TYR A 58 -22.92 2.86 -0.93
C TYR A 58 -24.08 2.09 -1.57
N LYS A 59 -23.87 0.84 -2.02
CA LYS A 59 -24.99 0.00 -2.48
C LYS A 59 -25.91 -0.37 -1.31
N LEU A 60 -25.34 -0.64 -0.14
CA LEU A 60 -26.10 -1.03 1.05
C LEU A 60 -26.88 0.12 1.70
N THR A 61 -26.53 1.39 1.45
CA THR A 61 -27.33 2.52 1.98
C THR A 61 -28.76 2.55 1.43
N ASN A 62 -29.02 1.90 0.30
CA ASN A 62 -30.34 1.83 -0.33
C ASN A 62 -30.97 0.43 -0.24
N ILE A 63 -30.45 -0.48 0.60
CA ILE A 63 -30.92 -1.87 0.63
C ILE A 63 -32.42 -2.01 0.91
N ASN A 64 -32.98 -1.15 1.77
CA ASN A 64 -34.41 -1.16 2.13
C ASN A 64 -35.33 -0.79 0.97
N LYS A 65 -34.80 -0.24 -0.14
CA LYS A 65 -35.58 0.08 -1.35
C LYS A 65 -35.63 -1.09 -2.35
N LEU A 66 -34.87 -2.16 -2.11
CA LEU A 66 -34.82 -3.31 -2.99
C LEU A 66 -35.88 -4.34 -2.59
N ASN A 67 -36.45 -5.02 -3.58
CA ASN A 67 -37.29 -6.19 -3.34
C ASN A 67 -36.44 -7.31 -2.67
N PRO A 68 -36.82 -7.81 -1.48
CA PRO A 68 -36.14 -8.90 -0.79
C PRO A 68 -35.93 -10.17 -1.62
N ASP A 69 -36.83 -10.45 -2.57
CA ASP A 69 -36.74 -11.63 -3.43
C ASP A 69 -35.78 -11.46 -4.61
N SER A 70 -35.35 -10.23 -4.88
CA SER A 70 -34.47 -9.92 -6.01
C SER A 70 -33.08 -10.52 -5.85
N LYS A 71 -32.48 -10.90 -6.98
CA LYS A 71 -31.08 -11.38 -7.05
C LYS A 71 -30.09 -10.36 -6.47
N SER A 72 -30.36 -9.06 -6.67
CA SER A 72 -29.52 -7.97 -6.15
C SER A 72 -29.54 -7.91 -4.63
N TYR A 73 -30.73 -7.98 -4.02
CA TYR A 73 -30.87 -8.00 -2.56
C TYR A 73 -30.12 -9.20 -1.94
N LYS A 74 -30.37 -10.41 -2.46
CA LYS A 74 -29.72 -11.64 -1.98
C LYS A 74 -28.19 -11.57 -2.09
N TYR A 75 -27.66 -11.00 -3.18
CA TYR A 75 -26.22 -10.79 -3.35
C TYR A 75 -25.64 -9.80 -2.32
N LEU A 76 -26.35 -8.69 -2.07
CA LEU A 76 -25.93 -7.68 -1.12
C LEU A 76 -25.95 -8.18 0.33
N ILE A 77 -26.99 -8.93 0.73
CA ILE A 77 -27.07 -9.60 2.03
C ILE A 77 -25.95 -10.61 2.20
N LYS A 78 -25.71 -11.48 1.19
CA LYS A 78 -24.59 -12.44 1.23
C LYS A 78 -23.24 -11.73 1.40
N SER A 79 -23.03 -10.64 0.66
CA SER A 79 -21.82 -9.81 0.78
C SER A 79 -21.68 -9.21 2.18
N LEU A 80 -22.76 -8.64 2.72
CA LEU A 80 -22.81 -8.07 4.07
C LEU A 80 -22.48 -9.13 5.14
N SER A 81 -23.09 -10.31 5.04
CA SER A 81 -22.83 -11.47 5.89
C SER A 81 -21.35 -11.88 5.85
N ASN A 82 -20.74 -11.96 4.66
CA ASN A 82 -19.33 -12.31 4.51
C ASN A 82 -18.39 -11.29 5.18
N TYR A 83 -18.66 -9.99 5.04
CA TYR A 83 -17.85 -8.95 5.70
C TYR A 83 -18.02 -8.98 7.22
N PHE A 84 -19.24 -9.19 7.72
CA PHE A 84 -19.48 -9.30 9.15
C PHE A 84 -18.83 -10.56 9.74
N ASN A 85 -18.98 -11.71 9.08
CA ASN A 85 -18.31 -12.94 9.47
C ASN A 85 -16.78 -12.75 9.52
N ARG A 86 -16.19 -12.13 8.48
CA ARG A 86 -14.75 -11.82 8.46
C ARG A 86 -14.32 -10.99 9.67
N ALA A 87 -15.08 -9.96 10.03
CA ALA A 87 -14.80 -9.10 11.18
C ALA A 87 -14.88 -9.83 12.53
N CYS A 88 -15.54 -10.98 12.62
CA CYS A 88 -15.69 -11.75 13.86
C CYS A 88 -14.79 -12.98 13.94
N THR A 89 -14.43 -13.60 12.81
CA THR A 89 -13.82 -14.95 12.81
C THR A 89 -12.44 -15.01 12.19
N ARG A 90 -12.05 -14.04 11.35
CA ARG A 90 -10.76 -14.09 10.63
C ARG A 90 -9.74 -13.15 11.25
N ALA A 91 -8.69 -13.72 11.84
CA ALA A 91 -7.55 -12.98 12.39
C ALA A 91 -6.60 -12.40 11.33
N THR A 92 -6.85 -12.57 10.02
CA THR A 92 -5.98 -12.04 8.96
C THR A 92 -6.14 -10.50 8.86
N PRO A 93 -5.10 -9.70 9.15
CA PRO A 93 -5.14 -8.25 9.08
C PRO A 93 -5.57 -7.78 7.70
N TYR A 94 -6.62 -6.97 7.64
CA TYR A 94 -7.14 -6.39 6.41
C TYR A 94 -8.07 -5.23 6.73
N GLY A 95 -7.62 -4.00 6.44
CA GLY A 95 -8.34 -2.79 6.79
C GLY A 95 -8.64 -2.76 8.28
N LEU A 96 -9.92 -2.59 8.62
CA LEU A 96 -10.38 -2.54 10.01
C LEU A 96 -11.01 -3.87 10.51
N ASN A 97 -10.89 -4.99 9.77
CA ASN A 97 -11.53 -6.26 10.18
C ASN A 97 -10.80 -6.99 11.31
N ALA A 98 -9.49 -6.80 11.41
CA ALA A 98 -8.64 -7.50 12.35
C ALA A 98 -7.51 -6.56 12.77
N THR A 99 -7.09 -6.72 14.02
CA THR A 99 -6.02 -5.91 14.59
C THR A 99 -4.72 -6.68 14.67
N VAL A 100 -3.63 -5.93 14.72
CA VAL A 100 -2.29 -6.43 15.06
C VAL A 100 -1.83 -5.76 16.36
N SER A 101 -1.20 -6.52 17.24
CA SER A 101 -0.55 -6.00 18.46
C SER A 101 0.68 -6.82 18.80
N LEU A 102 1.58 -6.29 19.63
CA LEU A 102 2.65 -7.10 20.22
C LEU A 102 2.16 -7.75 21.50
N GLY A 103 2.39 -9.05 21.60
CA GLY A 103 2.18 -9.88 22.76
C GLY A 103 3.47 -10.08 23.54
N LYS A 104 3.38 -10.08 24.87
CA LYS A 104 4.44 -10.59 25.76
C LYS A 104 3.89 -11.64 26.71
N PHE A 105 4.72 -12.62 27.04
CA PHE A 105 4.42 -13.56 28.12
C PHE A 105 4.50 -12.84 29.47
N SER A 106 3.38 -12.74 30.19
CA SER A 106 3.32 -12.18 31.54
C SER A 106 2.38 -12.98 32.43
N LYS A 107 2.52 -12.86 33.76
CA LYS A 107 1.51 -13.32 34.72
C LYS A 107 0.37 -12.31 34.90
N GLU A 108 0.59 -11.08 34.43
CA GLU A 108 -0.35 -9.97 34.52
C GLU A 108 -1.23 -9.93 33.26
N LYS A 109 -2.47 -9.49 33.44
CA LYS A 109 -3.39 -9.19 32.34
C LYS A 109 -3.44 -7.70 32.13
N GLU A 110 -3.12 -7.23 30.94
CA GLU A 110 -3.45 -5.86 30.56
C GLU A 110 -4.92 -5.71 30.18
N LYS A 111 -5.45 -4.51 30.42
CA LYS A 111 -6.85 -4.13 30.16
C LYS A 111 -7.00 -3.14 28.99
N ASN A 112 -5.93 -2.73 28.33
CA ASN A 112 -6.04 -1.68 27.32
C ASN A 112 -6.61 -2.19 26.00
N THR A 113 -7.62 -1.47 25.52
CA THR A 113 -8.37 -1.77 24.29
C THR A 113 -8.26 -0.64 23.26
N LYS A 114 -7.22 0.20 23.37
CA LYS A 114 -7.08 1.33 22.46
C LYS A 114 -6.72 0.82 21.07
N PHE A 115 -7.47 1.31 20.09
CA PHE A 115 -7.20 1.03 18.70
C PHE A 115 -6.50 2.21 18.04
N ILE A 116 -5.54 1.92 17.18
CA ILE A 116 -4.73 2.88 16.43
C ILE A 116 -4.88 2.55 14.95
N LYS A 117 -5.18 3.56 14.13
CA LYS A 117 -5.36 3.41 12.68
C LYS A 117 -4.14 3.98 11.98
N HIS A 118 -3.34 3.15 11.33
CA HIS A 118 -2.24 3.61 10.50
C HIS A 118 -2.75 3.77 9.07
N ILE A 119 -2.63 4.98 8.51
CA ILE A 119 -3.23 5.30 7.23
C ILE A 119 -2.14 5.66 6.25
N TYR A 120 -2.20 5.03 5.09
CA TYR A 120 -1.28 5.22 3.99
C TYR A 120 -2.08 5.55 2.72
N PRO A 121 -1.57 6.39 1.81
CA PRO A 121 -2.14 6.47 0.48
C PRO A 121 -2.07 5.09 -0.18
N ASP A 122 -3.10 4.75 -0.94
CA ASP A 122 -3.08 3.58 -1.77
C ASP A 122 -1.93 3.68 -2.79
N ILE A 123 -1.19 2.58 -2.95
CA ILE A 123 0.04 2.58 -3.75
C ILE A 123 -0.23 2.80 -5.24
N GLU A 124 -1.38 2.33 -5.74
CA GLU A 124 -1.78 2.51 -7.13
C GLU A 124 -2.17 3.97 -7.37
N TRP A 125 -2.95 4.56 -6.45
CA TRP A 125 -3.26 5.99 -6.51
C TRP A 125 -1.99 6.85 -6.46
N LEU A 126 -1.08 6.55 -5.53
CA LEU A 126 0.17 7.30 -5.37
C LEU A 126 1.04 7.19 -6.63
N ASN A 127 1.16 5.99 -7.20
CA ASN A 127 1.86 5.77 -8.45
C ASN A 127 1.25 6.59 -9.59
N LYS A 128 -0.08 6.63 -9.73
CA LYS A 128 -0.75 7.44 -10.76
C LYS A 128 -0.45 8.93 -10.61
N VAL A 129 -0.42 9.46 -9.40
CA VAL A 129 -0.04 10.86 -9.13
C VAL A 129 1.42 11.12 -9.53
N ILE A 130 2.35 10.25 -9.12
CA ILE A 130 3.77 10.35 -9.48
C ILE A 130 3.93 10.31 -11.00
N ARG A 131 3.28 9.36 -11.69
CA ARG A 131 3.35 9.25 -13.15
C ARG A 131 2.82 10.48 -13.87
N LYS A 132 1.77 11.12 -13.36
CA LYS A 132 1.27 12.39 -13.93
C LYS A 132 2.35 13.48 -13.90
N ILE A 133 3.09 13.59 -12.81
CA ILE A 133 4.17 14.57 -12.64
C ILE A 133 5.39 14.18 -13.50
N GLU A 134 5.80 12.91 -13.49
CA GLU A 134 6.94 12.42 -14.27
C GLU A 134 6.73 12.52 -15.79
N THR A 135 5.48 12.47 -16.25
CA THR A 135 5.12 12.56 -17.68
C THR A 135 4.85 14.00 -18.15
N ASP A 136 4.83 14.97 -17.25
CA ASP A 136 4.72 16.38 -17.61
C ASP A 136 6.10 17.01 -17.80
N SER A 137 6.35 17.57 -18.98
CA SER A 137 7.68 18.09 -19.32
C SER A 137 8.05 19.34 -18.51
N GLU A 138 7.08 20.14 -18.05
CA GLU A 138 7.37 21.32 -17.23
C GLU A 138 7.69 20.92 -15.80
N ASP A 139 6.99 19.93 -15.26
CA ASP A 139 7.24 19.44 -13.91
C ASP A 139 8.53 18.63 -13.82
N LEU A 140 8.82 17.78 -14.82
CA LEU A 140 10.01 16.93 -14.87
C LEU A 140 11.32 17.72 -14.73
N LYS A 141 11.37 18.96 -15.25
CA LYS A 141 12.55 19.84 -15.14
C LYS A 141 12.93 20.16 -13.68
N TYR A 142 11.98 20.07 -12.75
CA TYR A 142 12.21 20.33 -11.33
C TYR A 142 12.61 19.08 -10.53
N LEU A 143 12.59 17.92 -11.17
CA LEU A 143 12.94 16.65 -10.53
C LEU A 143 14.45 16.37 -10.62
N TYR A 144 14.86 15.39 -9.83
CA TYR A 144 16.17 14.77 -9.90
C TYR A 144 16.02 13.36 -10.43
N VAL A 145 17.00 12.91 -11.19
CA VAL A 145 17.03 11.58 -11.81
C VAL A 145 18.32 10.84 -11.44
N THR A 146 18.21 9.52 -11.43
CA THR A 146 19.33 8.58 -11.30
C THR A 146 19.10 7.40 -12.23
N TRP A 147 20.17 6.77 -12.68
CA TRP A 147 20.08 5.53 -13.43
C TRP A 147 19.48 4.43 -12.56
N ASN A 148 18.59 3.64 -13.16
CA ASN A 148 18.01 2.50 -12.46
C ASN A 148 19.06 1.40 -12.29
N ASN A 149 19.38 1.07 -11.04
CA ASN A 149 20.43 0.12 -10.69
C ASN A 149 20.13 -1.34 -11.07
N VAL A 150 18.87 -1.67 -11.38
CA VAL A 150 18.50 -3.02 -11.86
C VAL A 150 18.63 -3.18 -13.36
N VAL A 151 19.01 -2.12 -14.09
CA VAL A 151 19.24 -2.20 -15.54
C VAL A 151 20.59 -2.85 -15.80
N VAL A 152 20.57 -3.94 -16.57
CA VAL A 152 21.77 -4.66 -17.00
C VAL A 152 22.21 -4.14 -18.36
N ARG A 153 23.51 -4.09 -18.60
CA ARG A 153 24.09 -3.76 -19.90
C ARG A 153 24.51 -5.04 -20.62
N ASP A 154 24.17 -5.16 -21.90
CA ASP A 154 24.85 -6.06 -22.83
C ASP A 154 25.66 -5.26 -23.88
N GLU A 155 26.19 -5.93 -24.90
CA GLU A 155 27.02 -5.29 -25.93
C GLU A 155 26.31 -4.18 -26.72
N THR A 156 24.99 -4.29 -26.92
CA THR A 156 24.24 -3.42 -27.85
C THR A 156 23.10 -2.65 -27.21
N CYS A 157 22.67 -3.03 -26.01
CA CYS A 157 21.51 -2.46 -25.34
C CYS A 157 21.61 -2.50 -23.80
N PHE A 158 20.86 -1.59 -23.20
CA PHE A 158 20.48 -1.65 -21.78
C PHE A 158 19.16 -2.42 -21.66
N LYS A 159 19.13 -3.40 -20.75
CA LYS A 159 18.01 -4.31 -20.50
C LYS A 159 17.44 -4.10 -19.11
N LEU A 160 16.15 -3.82 -19.05
CA LEU A 160 15.38 -3.86 -17.81
C LEU A 160 14.55 -5.14 -17.81
N LEU A 161 14.96 -6.13 -17.00
CA LEU A 161 14.44 -7.50 -17.04
C LEU A 161 13.08 -7.68 -16.36
N PHE A 162 12.71 -6.75 -15.46
CA PHE A 162 11.45 -6.79 -14.74
C PHE A 162 10.79 -5.42 -14.79
N VAL A 163 9.75 -5.29 -15.62
CA VAL A 163 8.95 -4.06 -15.71
C VAL A 163 7.58 -4.29 -15.12
N LYS A 164 7.24 -3.47 -14.12
CA LYS A 164 5.91 -3.41 -13.55
C LYS A 164 5.04 -2.55 -14.47
N ASP A 165 4.50 -3.14 -15.53
CA ASP A 165 3.56 -2.49 -16.44
C ASP A 165 2.22 -3.22 -16.39
N ASP A 166 1.20 -2.59 -15.80
CA ASP A 166 -0.12 -3.18 -15.59
C ASP A 166 -0.86 -3.48 -16.92
N ASN A 167 -0.40 -2.91 -18.04
CA ASN A 167 -1.10 -2.97 -19.33
C ASN A 167 -0.31 -3.65 -20.47
N LYS A 168 0.94 -4.06 -20.28
CA LYS A 168 1.75 -4.69 -21.35
C LYS A 168 2.26 -6.06 -20.94
N LYS A 169 2.03 -7.07 -21.79
CA LYS A 169 2.63 -8.42 -21.73
C LYS A 169 4.16 -8.43 -21.80
N ASN A 170 4.80 -7.28 -21.98
CA ASN A 170 6.25 -7.16 -22.12
C ASN A 170 6.90 -7.02 -20.75
N LEU A 171 7.37 -8.16 -20.23
CA LEU A 171 8.10 -8.27 -18.96
C LEU A 171 9.46 -7.55 -19.01
N GLN A 172 10.00 -7.32 -20.21
CA GLN A 172 11.30 -6.72 -20.44
C GLN A 172 11.21 -5.44 -21.29
N ARG A 173 12.18 -4.54 -21.10
CA ARG A 173 12.45 -3.39 -21.97
C ARG A 173 13.91 -3.38 -22.41
N ASN A 174 14.12 -3.08 -23.68
CA ASN A 174 15.45 -2.93 -24.28
C ASN A 174 15.61 -1.50 -24.77
N LEU A 175 16.78 -0.92 -24.49
CA LEU A 175 17.17 0.41 -24.93
C LEU A 175 18.50 0.31 -25.68
N LYS A 176 18.48 0.52 -26.99
CA LYS A 176 19.69 0.49 -27.81
C LYS A 176 20.72 1.50 -27.29
N ILE A 177 21.97 1.06 -27.20
CA ILE A 177 23.09 1.92 -26.83
C ILE A 177 23.34 2.90 -27.99
N THR A 178 23.29 4.19 -27.67
CA THR A 178 23.66 5.29 -28.57
C THR A 178 24.51 6.28 -27.79
N THR A 179 25.23 7.17 -28.47
CA THR A 179 26.13 8.15 -27.83
C THR A 179 25.42 9.00 -26.77
N ILE A 180 24.17 9.39 -27.04
CA ILE A 180 23.38 10.17 -26.07
C ILE A 180 22.94 9.33 -24.87
N ILE A 181 22.51 8.09 -25.09
CA ILE A 181 22.10 7.19 -24.01
C ILE A 181 23.31 6.82 -23.12
N GLU A 182 24.48 6.55 -23.71
CA GLU A 182 25.71 6.32 -22.93
C GLU A 182 26.10 7.54 -22.11
N THR A 183 25.97 8.75 -22.68
CA THR A 183 26.28 9.99 -21.96
C THR A 183 25.31 10.20 -20.80
N LEU A 184 24.01 9.99 -21.03
CA LEU A 184 22.98 10.07 -19.99
C LEU A 184 23.24 9.03 -18.88
N ASN A 185 23.54 7.79 -19.25
CA ASN A 185 23.89 6.73 -18.29
C ASN A 185 25.09 7.14 -17.43
N LYS A 186 26.18 7.65 -18.01
CA LYS A 186 27.37 8.11 -17.28
C LYS A 186 27.06 9.25 -16.30
N PHE A 187 26.29 10.26 -16.71
CA PHE A 187 25.96 11.39 -15.85
C PHE A 187 24.93 11.09 -14.77
N THR A 188 24.17 10.01 -14.91
CA THR A 188 23.10 9.64 -13.96
C THR A 188 23.48 8.49 -13.04
N GLN A 189 24.76 8.08 -12.98
CA GLN A 189 25.22 7.10 -11.98
C GLN A 189 25.03 7.60 -10.54
N ASN A 190 25.03 8.92 -10.36
CA ASN A 190 24.61 9.59 -9.14
C ASN A 190 23.39 10.48 -9.41
N ILE A 191 22.68 10.84 -8.34
CA ILE A 191 21.51 11.71 -8.44
C ILE A 191 21.87 13.09 -9.01
N ILE A 192 21.13 13.55 -10.02
CA ILE A 192 21.37 14.82 -10.71
C ILE A 192 20.04 15.51 -11.04
N SER A 193 19.98 16.84 -10.96
CA SER A 193 18.77 17.57 -11.37
C SER A 193 18.59 17.50 -12.89
N VAL A 194 17.34 17.41 -13.35
CA VAL A 194 17.05 17.33 -14.80
C VAL A 194 17.57 18.56 -15.54
N LYS A 195 17.48 19.76 -14.96
CA LYS A 195 18.05 20.99 -15.55
C LYS A 195 19.56 20.87 -15.77
N LYS A 196 20.30 20.45 -14.75
CA LYS A 196 21.76 20.29 -14.84
C LYS A 196 22.13 19.20 -15.84
N LEU A 197 21.40 18.08 -15.85
CA LEU A 197 21.61 16.99 -16.80
C LEU A 197 21.46 17.47 -18.25
N ILE A 198 20.44 18.28 -18.54
CA ILE A 198 20.26 18.86 -19.88
C ILE A 198 21.46 19.74 -20.24
N ASP A 199 21.92 20.61 -19.32
CA ASP A 199 23.07 21.49 -19.56
C ASP A 199 24.36 20.71 -19.85
N ASP A 200 24.62 19.66 -19.05
CA ASP A 200 25.84 18.86 -19.15
C ASP A 200 25.86 18.03 -20.44
N VAL A 201 24.72 17.44 -20.84
CA VAL A 201 24.58 16.71 -22.11
C VAL A 201 24.71 17.66 -23.30
N GLN A 202 24.07 18.84 -23.23
CA GLN A 202 24.13 19.85 -24.29
C GLN A 202 25.59 20.26 -24.56
N LYS A 203 26.35 20.56 -23.50
CA LYS A 203 27.77 20.92 -23.60
C LYS A 203 28.62 19.78 -24.15
N LYS A 204 28.40 18.55 -23.68
CA LYS A 204 29.22 17.39 -24.07
C LYS A 204 29.00 16.96 -25.53
N LEU A 205 27.76 16.99 -26.01
CA LEU A 205 27.38 16.49 -27.33
C LEU A 205 27.14 17.59 -28.37
N LYS A 206 27.27 18.87 -27.99
CA LYS A 206 27.02 20.03 -28.86
C LYS A 206 25.64 20.00 -29.53
N ILE A 207 24.62 19.58 -28.78
CA ILE A 207 23.23 19.51 -29.26
C ILE A 207 22.59 20.90 -29.10
N ASN A 208 21.94 21.42 -30.14
CA ASN A 208 21.36 22.77 -30.09
C ASN A 208 20.01 22.82 -29.34
N ASN A 209 19.21 21.75 -29.43
CA ASN A 209 17.84 21.75 -28.93
C ASN A 209 17.71 21.04 -27.57
N ARG A 210 17.43 21.83 -26.52
CA ARG A 210 17.21 21.34 -25.16
C ARG A 210 15.96 20.48 -25.03
N ASN A 211 14.95 20.73 -25.85
CA ASN A 211 13.68 20.01 -25.80
C ASN A 211 13.84 18.56 -26.29
N ASP A 212 14.77 18.30 -27.21
CA ASP A 212 15.05 16.94 -27.67
C ASP A 212 15.70 16.11 -26.56
N ILE A 213 16.64 16.70 -25.81
CA ILE A 213 17.26 16.06 -24.64
C ILE A 213 16.20 15.77 -23.57
N LEU A 214 15.34 16.75 -23.28
CA LEU A 214 14.23 16.56 -22.33
C LEU A 214 13.26 15.47 -22.79
N GLY A 215 12.95 15.40 -24.09
CA GLY A 215 12.13 14.34 -24.68
C GLY A 215 12.73 12.95 -24.46
N ILE A 216 14.04 12.81 -24.63
CA ILE A 216 14.75 11.55 -24.37
C ILE A 216 14.72 11.22 -22.87
N ILE A 217 15.03 12.17 -21.99
CA ILE A 217 14.96 11.96 -20.53
C ILE A 217 13.55 11.51 -20.12
N LYS A 218 12.50 12.14 -20.67
CA LYS A 218 11.11 11.76 -20.45
C LYS A 218 10.82 10.33 -20.89
N ILE A 219 11.33 9.90 -22.05
CA ILE A 219 11.20 8.51 -22.52
C ILE A 219 11.90 7.55 -21.55
N LEU A 220 13.10 7.90 -21.07
CA LEU A 220 13.85 7.06 -20.12
C LEU A 220 13.16 6.93 -18.77
N VAL A 221 12.59 8.02 -18.24
CA VAL A 221 11.78 8.01 -17.02
C VAL A 221 10.49 7.21 -17.20
N GLY A 222 9.79 7.43 -18.32
CA GLY A 222 8.56 6.71 -18.65
C GLY A 222 8.75 5.21 -18.85
N ASN A 223 9.97 4.77 -19.19
CA ASN A 223 10.35 3.37 -19.32
C ASN A 223 11.22 2.85 -18.17
N ASN A 224 11.36 3.60 -17.07
CA ASN A 224 12.07 3.21 -15.85
C ASN A 224 13.58 2.90 -16.04
N PHE A 225 14.20 3.40 -17.11
CA PHE A 225 15.67 3.41 -17.23
C PHE A 225 16.30 4.49 -16.35
N LEU A 226 15.59 5.62 -16.21
CA LEU A 226 15.84 6.61 -15.18
C LEU A 226 14.75 6.54 -14.12
N LEU A 227 15.13 6.64 -12.85
CA LEU A 227 14.23 6.82 -11.72
C LEU A 227 14.29 8.26 -11.27
N THR A 228 13.15 8.84 -10.91
CA THR A 228 13.10 10.18 -10.32
C THR A 228 13.22 10.09 -8.79
N ASN A 229 13.53 11.21 -8.13
CA ASN A 229 13.58 11.28 -6.67
C ASN A 229 12.21 11.04 -5.98
N ILE A 230 11.10 11.09 -6.74
CA ILE A 230 9.74 10.79 -6.29
C ILE A 230 9.25 9.41 -6.73
N SER A 231 10.03 8.65 -7.51
CA SER A 231 9.66 7.28 -7.87
C SER A 231 9.50 6.42 -6.61
N LEU A 232 8.50 5.52 -6.63
CA LEU A 232 8.17 4.66 -5.49
C LEU A 232 9.35 3.75 -5.11
N SER A 233 9.75 3.79 -3.85
CA SER A 233 10.66 2.80 -3.26
C SER A 233 9.87 1.79 -2.42
N ASN A 234 10.22 0.51 -2.56
CA ASN A 234 9.70 -0.56 -1.72
C ASN A 234 10.47 -0.71 -0.39
N VAL A 235 11.55 0.06 -0.20
CA VAL A 235 12.43 -0.06 0.98
C VAL A 235 12.13 1.10 1.93
N ASN A 236 11.31 0.83 2.97
CA ASN A 236 11.09 1.66 4.18
C ASN A 236 11.15 3.20 3.99
N LYS A 237 10.64 3.70 2.86
CA LYS A 237 10.68 5.11 2.47
C LYS A 237 9.26 5.66 2.53
N ASP A 238 9.12 6.84 3.11
CA ASP A 238 7.84 7.54 3.15
C ASP A 238 7.60 8.26 1.80
N ASN A 239 7.19 7.45 0.82
CA ASN A 239 6.95 7.91 -0.55
C ASN A 239 5.95 9.08 -0.61
N PHE A 240 4.99 9.15 0.30
CA PHE A 240 4.01 10.22 0.33
C PHE A 240 4.63 11.55 0.78
N ASN A 241 5.43 11.53 1.84
CA ASN A 241 6.11 12.73 2.31
C ASN A 241 7.17 13.21 1.33
N ASP A 242 7.85 12.30 0.64
CA ASP A 242 8.86 12.67 -0.35
C ASP A 242 8.24 13.28 -1.61
N LEU A 243 7.08 12.79 -2.03
CA LEU A 243 6.25 13.46 -3.04
C LEU A 243 5.92 14.89 -2.60
N ILE A 244 5.33 15.07 -1.41
CA ILE A 244 4.92 16.39 -0.89
C ILE A 244 6.10 17.37 -0.83
N LYS A 245 7.26 16.92 -0.32
CA LYS A 245 8.47 17.76 -0.24
C LYS A 245 8.94 18.21 -1.61
N THR A 246 8.89 17.32 -2.60
CA THR A 246 9.39 17.61 -3.95
C THR A 246 8.48 18.57 -4.69
N ILE A 247 7.17 18.30 -4.73
CA ILE A 247 6.21 19.11 -5.50
C ILE A 247 6.04 20.52 -4.94
N LYS A 248 6.41 20.76 -3.67
CA LYS A 248 6.38 22.09 -3.03
C LYS A 248 7.08 23.15 -3.89
N ASN A 249 8.15 22.76 -4.59
CA ASN A 249 8.99 23.66 -5.36
C ASN A 249 8.63 23.68 -6.87
N ILE A 250 7.56 22.99 -7.27
CA ILE A 250 7.10 22.93 -8.66
C ILE A 250 5.96 23.95 -8.82
N PRO A 251 6.14 25.06 -9.56
CA PRO A 251 5.17 26.15 -9.61
C PRO A 251 3.77 25.71 -10.05
N LYS A 252 3.69 24.80 -11.03
CA LYS A 252 2.43 24.28 -11.59
C LYS A 252 1.65 23.42 -10.59
N GLU A 253 2.34 22.75 -9.68
CA GLU A 253 1.74 21.81 -8.72
C GLU A 253 1.36 22.46 -7.38
N LYS A 254 1.32 23.80 -7.30
CA LYS A 254 0.99 24.54 -6.07
C LYS A 254 -0.36 24.14 -5.46
N GLU A 255 -1.39 23.94 -6.27
CA GLU A 255 -2.71 23.51 -5.79
C GLU A 255 -2.72 22.04 -5.36
N THR A 256 -2.07 21.15 -6.13
CA THR A 256 -1.88 19.75 -5.74
C THR A 256 -1.14 19.64 -4.40
N TYR A 257 -0.09 20.43 -4.20
CA TYR A 257 0.65 20.50 -2.94
C TYR A 257 -0.26 20.88 -1.75
N LYS A 258 -1.09 21.91 -1.90
CA LYS A 258 -2.05 22.33 -0.85
C LYS A 258 -3.01 21.19 -0.50
N LEU A 259 -3.58 20.52 -1.50
CA LEU A 259 -4.50 19.40 -1.29
C LEU A 259 -3.81 18.24 -0.56
N LEU A 260 -2.56 17.92 -0.93
CA LEU A 260 -1.80 16.83 -0.30
C LEU A 260 -1.43 17.13 1.15
N ILE A 261 -1.10 18.38 1.48
CA ILE A 261 -0.87 18.81 2.86
C ILE A 261 -2.16 18.68 3.68
N ASP A 262 -3.30 19.10 3.14
CA ASP A 262 -4.58 18.96 3.84
C ASP A 262 -4.97 17.49 4.02
N ILE A 263 -4.81 16.65 2.99
CA ILE A 263 -4.98 15.19 3.08
C ILE A 263 -4.12 14.63 4.21
N LYS A 264 -2.82 14.98 4.28
CA LYS A 264 -1.90 14.53 5.33
C LYS A 264 -2.39 14.94 6.72
N ASN A 265 -2.89 16.16 6.88
CA ASN A 265 -3.44 16.63 8.16
C ASN A 265 -4.72 15.89 8.54
N LYS A 266 -5.60 15.60 7.58
CA LYS A 266 -6.81 14.80 7.81
C LYS A 266 -6.51 13.33 8.11
N MET A 267 -5.50 12.73 7.50
CA MET A 267 -5.02 11.40 7.86
C MET A 267 -4.55 11.37 9.32
N ARG A 268 -3.81 12.39 9.76
CA ARG A 268 -3.42 12.55 11.18
C ARG A 268 -4.61 12.74 12.11
N LEU A 269 -5.65 13.43 11.67
CA LEU A 269 -6.89 13.57 12.45
C LEU A 269 -7.61 12.22 12.56
N TYR A 270 -7.79 11.52 11.44
CA TYR A 270 -8.46 10.23 11.39
C TYR A 270 -7.72 9.15 12.19
N HIS A 271 -6.38 9.14 12.17
CA HIS A 271 -5.53 8.28 13.00
C HIS A 271 -5.92 8.31 14.49
N LYS A 272 -6.30 9.49 15.01
CA LYS A 272 -6.67 9.70 16.42
C LYS A 272 -8.13 9.38 16.74
N THR A 273 -8.94 9.05 15.74
CA THR A 273 -10.38 8.79 15.95
C THR A 273 -10.63 7.39 16.47
N ASN A 274 -11.62 7.26 17.36
CA ASN A 274 -12.16 5.97 17.73
C ASN A 274 -12.83 5.28 16.53
N LEU A 275 -12.93 3.96 16.58
CA LEU A 275 -13.66 3.17 15.59
C LEU A 275 -15.14 3.60 15.59
N GLY A 276 -15.69 3.85 14.40
CA GLY A 276 -17.08 4.27 14.16
C GLY A 276 -17.31 5.77 14.07
N VAL A 277 -16.30 6.61 14.34
CA VAL A 277 -16.44 8.08 14.32
C VAL A 277 -15.86 8.70 13.06
N GLY A 278 -14.93 8.01 12.38
CA GLY A 278 -14.04 8.65 11.41
C GLY A 278 -14.51 8.66 9.96
N ILE A 279 -15.70 8.12 9.64
CA ILE A 279 -16.21 8.02 8.25
C ILE A 279 -16.27 9.39 7.55
N GLY A 280 -16.68 10.45 8.26
CA GLY A 280 -16.75 11.80 7.68
C GLY A 280 -15.39 12.29 7.18
N ILE A 281 -14.37 12.17 8.03
CA ILE A 281 -12.99 12.54 7.70
C ILE A 281 -12.47 11.69 6.53
N LEU A 282 -12.74 10.39 6.53
CA LEU A 282 -12.34 9.52 5.42
C LEU A 282 -12.97 9.94 4.10
N LYS A 283 -14.26 10.30 4.09
CA LYS A 283 -14.93 10.78 2.88
C LYS A 283 -14.26 12.04 2.35
N GLU A 284 -13.93 13.00 3.22
CA GLU A 284 -13.21 14.20 2.82
C GLU A 284 -11.82 13.91 2.23
N ILE A 285 -11.07 12.99 2.86
CA ILE A 285 -9.77 12.52 2.33
C ILE A 285 -9.95 11.97 0.92
N ILE A 286 -10.90 11.04 0.73
CA ILE A 286 -11.16 10.40 -0.56
C ILE A 286 -11.60 11.40 -1.62
N THR A 287 -12.48 12.34 -1.27
CA THR A 287 -12.92 13.40 -2.18
C THR A 287 -11.73 14.22 -2.66
N LYS A 288 -10.85 14.66 -1.76
CA LYS A 288 -9.65 15.42 -2.11
C LYS A 288 -8.67 14.62 -2.95
N MET A 289 -8.44 13.35 -2.60
CA MET A 289 -7.60 12.46 -3.40
C MET A 289 -8.16 12.27 -4.81
N SER A 290 -9.49 12.18 -4.95
CA SER A 290 -10.16 12.04 -6.25
C SER A 290 -10.08 13.30 -7.13
N MET A 291 -9.97 14.49 -6.52
CA MET A 291 -9.75 15.76 -7.24
C MET A 291 -8.34 15.81 -7.86
N ILE A 292 -7.34 15.21 -7.20
CA ILE A 292 -5.97 15.13 -7.71
C ILE A 292 -5.88 14.08 -8.82
N GLN A 293 -6.37 12.86 -8.53
CA GLN A 293 -6.29 11.72 -9.44
C GLN A 293 -7.36 10.68 -9.11
N LYS A 294 -8.09 10.21 -10.13
CA LYS A 294 -9.08 9.14 -9.96
C LYS A 294 -8.40 7.78 -9.78
N SER A 295 -8.91 6.99 -8.83
CA SER A 295 -8.48 5.60 -8.61
C SER A 295 -9.61 4.75 -8.05
N GLU A 296 -9.46 3.43 -8.16
CA GLU A 296 -10.37 2.47 -7.53
C GLU A 296 -10.27 2.51 -6.01
N ASN A 297 -9.04 2.60 -5.50
CA ASN A 297 -8.69 2.71 -4.10
C ASN A 297 -7.84 3.96 -3.85
N TYR A 298 -7.98 4.53 -2.66
CA TYR A 298 -7.34 5.80 -2.31
C TYR A 298 -6.48 5.68 -1.06
N ILE A 299 -6.89 4.84 -0.12
CA ILE A 299 -6.21 4.67 1.16
C ILE A 299 -6.07 3.19 1.48
N HIS A 300 -4.96 2.87 2.12
CA HIS A 300 -4.71 1.63 2.82
C HIS A 300 -4.69 1.92 4.33
N ILE A 301 -5.24 1.01 5.13
CA ILE A 301 -5.27 1.15 6.58
C ILE A 301 -4.82 -0.14 7.24
N ASP A 302 -3.81 -0.02 8.11
CA ASP A 302 -3.45 -1.05 9.06
C ASP A 302 -4.06 -0.73 10.42
N PHE A 303 -4.72 -1.71 11.02
CA PHE A 303 -5.39 -1.54 12.29
C PHE A 303 -4.58 -2.17 13.41
N GLN A 304 -4.06 -1.33 14.28
CA GLN A 304 -3.30 -1.76 15.45
C GLN A 304 -4.20 -1.71 16.68
N LYS A 305 -4.03 -2.69 17.55
CA LYS A 305 -4.44 -2.59 18.94
C LYS A 305 -3.18 -2.33 19.77
N GLU A 306 -3.32 -1.56 20.84
CA GLU A 306 -2.23 -1.35 21.78
C GLU A 306 -1.65 -2.70 22.24
N ASP A 307 -0.36 -2.70 22.57
CA ASP A 307 0.35 -3.90 22.97
C ASP A 307 -0.41 -4.61 24.08
N GLN A 308 -0.42 -5.94 24.02
CA GLN A 308 -1.16 -6.77 24.94
C GLN A 308 -0.18 -7.59 25.78
N LEU A 309 -0.20 -7.39 27.09
CA LEU A 309 0.26 -8.42 28.01
C LEU A 309 -0.71 -9.59 27.99
N LEU A 310 -0.39 -10.60 27.18
CA LEU A 310 -1.11 -11.86 27.21
C LEU A 310 -0.61 -12.68 28.38
N SER A 311 -1.53 -12.96 29.29
CA SER A 311 -1.35 -13.97 30.32
C SER A 311 -1.39 -15.38 29.71
N VAL A 312 -0.39 -15.74 28.88
CA VAL A 312 -0.10 -17.15 28.63
C VAL A 312 0.75 -17.60 29.80
N LYS A 313 0.12 -18.35 30.73
CA LYS A 313 0.73 -18.77 32.01
C LYS A 313 2.09 -19.45 31.85
N GLU A 314 2.36 -20.05 30.68
CA GLU A 314 3.66 -20.60 30.34
C GLU A 314 4.00 -20.32 28.86
N LYS A 315 5.30 -20.13 28.59
CA LYS A 315 5.86 -20.19 27.24
C LYS A 315 5.53 -21.57 26.63
N PRO A 316 5.00 -21.66 25.39
CA PRO A 316 4.61 -22.94 24.83
C PRO A 316 5.83 -23.85 24.69
N LYS A 317 5.97 -24.81 25.62
CA LYS A 317 7.12 -25.73 25.73
C LYS A 317 7.32 -26.57 24.44
N ASN A 318 6.24 -26.77 23.68
CA ASN A 318 6.26 -27.56 22.46
C ASN A 318 6.63 -26.76 21.20
N LEU A 319 6.67 -25.41 21.23
CA LEU A 319 6.94 -24.63 20.04
C LEU A 319 8.41 -24.77 19.58
N SER A 320 9.36 -24.77 20.53
CA SER A 320 10.76 -25.05 20.21
C SER A 320 10.97 -26.45 19.65
N LYS A 321 10.25 -27.46 20.20
CA LYS A 321 10.29 -28.84 19.70
C LYS A 321 9.73 -28.96 18.29
N LEU A 322 8.62 -28.27 18.00
CA LEU A 322 8.03 -28.23 16.67
C LEU A 322 8.99 -27.61 15.65
N ILE A 323 9.65 -26.50 15.99
CA ILE A 323 10.61 -25.85 15.09
C ILE A 323 11.81 -26.76 14.82
N TYR A 324 12.28 -27.48 15.84
CA TYR A 324 13.33 -28.48 15.67
C TYR A 324 12.89 -29.59 14.72
N PHE A 325 11.73 -30.19 14.95
CA PHE A 325 11.16 -31.22 14.08
C PHE A 325 11.04 -30.72 12.62
N LEU A 326 10.49 -29.52 12.41
CA LEU A 326 10.34 -28.93 11.08
C LEU A 326 11.70 -28.75 10.38
N LYS A 327 12.76 -28.40 11.13
CA LYS A 327 14.11 -28.30 10.58
C LYS A 327 14.68 -29.66 10.18
N GLU A 328 14.49 -30.69 11.00
CA GLU A 328 14.98 -32.05 10.71
C GLU A 328 14.31 -32.65 9.47
N VAL A 329 13.02 -32.36 9.24
CA VAL A 329 12.30 -32.84 8.05
C VAL A 329 12.44 -31.91 6.84
N THR A 330 13.12 -30.77 6.98
CA THR A 330 13.40 -29.88 5.85
C THR A 330 14.42 -30.56 4.96
N PRO A 331 14.13 -30.80 3.66
CA PRO A 331 15.09 -31.40 2.74
C PRO A 331 16.41 -30.62 2.75
N ASN A 332 17.53 -31.34 2.72
CA ASN A 332 18.83 -30.69 2.52
C ASN A 332 18.77 -29.87 1.23
N TYR A 333 19.25 -28.63 1.32
CA TYR A 333 19.37 -27.77 0.16
C TYR A 333 20.42 -28.36 -0.76
N ASN A 334 19.99 -29.12 -1.77
CA ASN A 334 20.83 -29.46 -2.89
C ASN A 334 20.93 -28.22 -3.75
N LYS A 335 22.11 -27.59 -3.75
CA LYS A 335 22.39 -26.43 -4.60
C LYS A 335 22.05 -26.83 -6.04
N SER A 336 21.22 -26.04 -6.69
CA SER A 336 20.80 -26.31 -8.05
C SER A 336 21.97 -26.05 -9.00
N ASP A 337 22.34 -27.05 -9.81
CA ASP A 337 23.41 -26.95 -10.82
C ASP A 337 23.13 -25.85 -11.88
N TYR A 338 21.91 -25.31 -11.94
CA TYR A 338 21.52 -24.26 -12.89
C TYR A 338 22.04 -22.84 -12.55
N LEU A 339 22.69 -22.65 -11.39
CA LEU A 339 23.19 -21.34 -10.96
C LEU A 339 24.72 -21.19 -11.06
N ASP A 340 25.43 -22.22 -11.52
CA ASP A 340 26.89 -22.24 -11.60
C ASP A 340 27.45 -22.11 -13.05
N ASN A 341 26.62 -21.72 -14.03
CA ASN A 341 27.06 -21.42 -15.41
C ASN A 341 26.91 -19.94 -15.79
#